data_AF-A0A7G1KWK7-F1
#
_entry.id   AF-A0A7G1KWK7-F1
#
_cell.length_a   1.000
_cell.length_b   1.000
_cell.length_c   1.000
_cell.angle_alpha   90.00
_cell.angle_beta   90.00
_cell.angle_gamma   90.00
#
_symmetry.space_group_name_H-M   'P 1'
#
loop_
_entity.id
_entity.type
_entity.pdbx_description
1 polymer ?
#
loop_
_entity_poly.entity_id
_entity_poly.type
_entity_poly.pdbx_seq_one_letter_code
_entity_poly.pdbx_strand_id
1 'polypeptide(L)' 'MTTQTLTRADYNTKRRHDYAGTITTREPETVQVWREVYPDWDGKHWAMFGTQRGGVALAPINIRN' A
#
# COMPACT_ATOMS: atom_id res chain seq x y z
N MET A 1 1.26 0.68 -13.52
CA MET A 1 1.28 1.87 -12.63
C MET A 1 2.53 1.81 -11.77
N THR A 2 3.04 2.95 -11.31
CA THR A 2 4.22 2.97 -10.41
C THR A 2 3.77 2.77 -8.97
N THR A 3 4.46 1.90 -8.24
CA THR A 3 4.20 1.65 -6.83
C THR A 3 4.67 2.83 -5.99
N GLN A 4 3.80 3.32 -5.09
CA GLN A 4 4.21 4.37 -4.16
C GLN A 4 5.25 3.83 -3.18
N THR A 5 6.25 4.65 -2.90
CA THR A 5 7.30 4.33 -1.93
C THR A 5 7.13 5.17 -0.68
N LEU A 6 7.16 4.52 0.48
CA LEU A 6 7.20 5.18 1.78
C LEU A 6 8.54 4.94 2.46
N THR A 7 8.97 5.90 3.27
CA THR A 7 10.02 5.63 4.24
C THR A 7 9.53 4.63 5.29
N ARG A 8 10.45 3.95 5.96
CA ARG A 8 10.10 3.09 7.10
C ARG A 8 9.40 3.88 8.21
N ALA A 9 9.78 5.13 8.43
CA ALA A 9 9.16 6.01 9.42
C ALA A 9 7.70 6.31 9.06
N ASP A 10 7.42 6.70 7.82
CA ASP A 10 6.07 7.01 7.36
C ASP A 10 5.16 5.78 7.40
N TYR A 11 5.69 4.62 7.00
CA TYR A 11 4.97 3.35 7.11
C TYR A 11 4.59 3.07 8.56
N ASN A 12 5.54 3.19 9.49
CA ASN A 12 5.29 2.93 10.91
C ASN A 12 4.25 3.91 11.49
N THR A 13 4.31 5.19 11.13
CA THR A 13 3.32 6.18 11.54
C THR A 13 1.92 5.78 11.04
N LYS A 14 1.77 5.47 9.75
CA LYS A 14 0.48 5.01 9.20
C LYS A 14 0.00 3.72 9.85
N ARG A 15 0.89 2.75 10.05
CA ARG A 15 0.55 1.45 10.67
C ARG A 15 0.01 1.60 12.09
N ARG A 16 0.52 2.56 12.89
CA ARG A 16 0.01 2.84 14.25
C ARG A 16 -1.45 3.32 14.27
N HIS A 17 -1.95 3.83 13.15
CA HIS A 17 -3.33 4.27 12.99
C HIS A 17 -4.17 3.28 12.17
N ASP A 18 -3.66 2.06 11.92
CA ASP A 18 -4.26 1.06 11.03
C ASP A 18 -4.42 1.56 9.58
N TYR A 19 -3.62 2.54 9.18
CA TYR A 19 -3.61 3.13 7.84
C TYR A 19 -2.60 2.49 6.90
N ALA A 20 -1.86 1.48 7.36
CA ALA A 20 -0.96 0.67 6.55
C ALA A 20 -0.79 -0.71 7.17
N GLY A 21 -0.41 -1.69 6.36
CA GLY A 21 -0.27 -3.06 6.83
C GLY A 21 0.47 -3.96 5.86
N THR A 22 0.57 -5.24 6.23
CA THR A 22 1.09 -6.31 5.38
C THR A 22 -0.01 -6.87 4.49
N ILE A 23 0.34 -7.49 3.37
CA ILE A 23 -0.66 -8.12 2.46
C ILE A 23 -1.47 -9.24 3.12
N THR A 24 -1.01 -9.81 4.24
CA THR A 24 -1.72 -10.86 4.97
C THR A 24 -3.08 -10.42 5.50
N THR A 25 -3.33 -9.11 5.57
CA THR A 25 -4.62 -8.54 5.97
C THR A 25 -5.49 -8.16 4.76
N ARG A 26 -5.21 -8.69 3.56
CA ARG A 26 -5.89 -8.34 2.31
C ARG A 26 -6.43 -9.56 1.61
N GLU A 27 -7.54 -9.36 0.92
CA GLU A 27 -8.16 -10.41 0.11
C GLU A 27 -7.21 -10.85 -1.01
N PRO A 28 -7.10 -12.16 -1.30
CA PRO A 28 -6.21 -12.68 -2.35
C PRO A 28 -6.44 -12.03 -3.71
N GLU A 29 -7.70 -11.78 -4.07
CA GLU A 29 -8.08 -11.12 -5.33
C GLU A 29 -7.50 -9.71 -5.44
N THR A 30 -7.52 -8.93 -4.35
CA THR A 30 -6.92 -7.59 -4.32
C THR A 30 -5.41 -7.67 -4.52
N VAL A 31 -4.75 -8.64 -3.88
CA VAL A 31 -3.31 -8.85 -4.03
C VAL A 31 -2.94 -9.25 -5.46
N GLN A 32 -3.76 -10.09 -6.10
CA GLN A 32 -3.55 -10.49 -7.49
C GLN A 32 -3.66 -9.29 -8.44
N VAL A 33 -4.74 -8.49 -8.33
CA VAL A 33 -4.91 -7.28 -9.15
C VAL A 33 -3.73 -6.33 -8.96
N TRP A 34 -3.25 -6.14 -7.73
CA TRP A 34 -2.10 -5.29 -7.49
C TRP A 34 -0.81 -5.81 -8.11
N ARG A 35 -0.57 -7.12 -8.13
CA ARG A 35 0.60 -7.70 -8.82
C ARG A 35 0.56 -7.47 -10.33
N GLU A 36 -0.62 -7.53 -10.93
CA GLU A 36 -0.81 -7.30 -12.36
C GLU A 36 -0.64 -5.82 -12.73
N VAL A 37 -1.18 -4.91 -11.90
CA VAL A 37 -1.20 -3.46 -12.18
C VAL A 37 0.10 -2.75 -11.77
N TYR A 38 0.79 -3.26 -10.76
CA TYR A 38 1.99 -2.67 -10.16
C TYR A 38 3.16 -3.68 -10.19
N PRO A 39 3.80 -3.87 -11.36
CA PRO A 39 4.84 -4.88 -11.53
C PRO A 39 6.12 -4.59 -10.74
N ASP A 40 6.31 -3.35 -10.28
CA ASP A 40 7.42 -2.91 -9.43
C ASP A 40 7.14 -3.08 -7.93
N TRP A 41 5.96 -3.57 -7.55
CA TRP A 41 5.58 -3.80 -6.16
C TRP A 41 6.25 -5.06 -5.61
N ASP A 42 6.82 -4.96 -4.40
CA ASP A 42 7.44 -6.09 -3.71
C ASP A 42 6.43 -7.18 -3.28
N GLY A 43 5.13 -6.90 -3.36
CA GLY A 43 4.07 -7.82 -2.95
C GLY A 43 3.95 -7.98 -1.43
N LYS A 44 4.36 -6.97 -0.64
CA LYS A 44 4.47 -7.10 0.83
C LYS A 44 3.57 -6.18 1.65
N HIS A 45 3.37 -4.94 1.20
CA HIS A 45 2.74 -3.89 2.03
C HIS A 45 1.71 -3.08 1.27
N TRP A 46 0.76 -2.50 2.02
CA TRP A 46 -0.27 -1.59 1.53
C TRP A 46 -0.40 -0.37 2.45
N ALA A 47 -0.93 0.73 1.93
CA ALA A 47 -1.31 1.90 2.73
C ALA A 47 -2.56 2.60 2.21
N MET A 48 -3.19 3.39 3.10
CA MET A 48 -4.27 4.31 2.79
C MET A 48 -3.72 5.67 2.34
N PHE A 49 -4.29 6.17 1.25
CA PHE A 49 -4.03 7.49 0.68
C PHE A 49 -5.33 8.24 0.44
N GLY A 50 -5.30 9.56 0.65
CA GLY A 50 -6.40 10.43 0.23
C GLY A 50 -6.51 10.45 -1.29
N THR A 51 -7.73 10.47 -1.80
CA THR A 51 -8.01 10.63 -3.23
C THR A 51 -8.32 12.11 -3.53
N GLN A 52 -8.08 12.53 -4.78
CA GLN A 52 -8.39 13.90 -5.21
C GLN A 52 -9.88 14.26 -5.09
N ARG A 53 -10.77 13.26 -4.95
CA ARG A 53 -12.22 13.44 -4.83
C ARG A 53 -12.70 13.42 -3.37
N GLY A 54 -11.80 13.53 -2.39
CA GLY A 54 -12.17 13.60 -0.97
C GLY A 54 -12.48 12.24 -0.31
N GLY A 55 -11.99 11.14 -0.90
CA GLY A 55 -12.12 9.79 -0.31
C GLY A 55 -10.78 9.23 0.15
N VAL A 56 -10.79 7.98 0.59
CA VAL A 56 -9.57 7.21 0.91
C VAL A 56 -9.51 5.98 0.03
N ALA A 57 -8.34 5.68 -0.52
CA ALA A 57 -8.07 4.48 -1.29
C ALA A 57 -6.93 3.68 -0.67
N LEU A 58 -7.02 2.37 -0.80
CA LEU A 58 -5.94 1.44 -0.49
C LEU A 58 -5.08 1.27 -1.73
N ALA A 59 -3.76 1.33 -1.56
CA ALA A 59 -2.82 1.09 -2.64
C ALA A 59 -1.64 0.22 -2.17
N PRO A 60 -1.04 -0.57 -3.08
CA PRO A 60 0.21 -1.25 -2.79
C PRO A 60 1.34 -0.23 -2.59
N ILE A 61 2.23 -0.52 -1.65
CA ILE A 61 3.40 0.31 -1.39
C ILE A 61 4.67 -0.52 -1.30
N ASN A 62 5.78 0.11 -1.64
CA ASN A 62 7.12 -0.32 -1.33
C ASN A 62 7.65 0.47 -0.14
N ILE A 63 8.48 -0.17 0.68
CA ILE A 63 9.19 0.51 1.77
C ILE A 63 10.64 0.60 1.37
N ARG A 64 11.18 1.81 1.30
CA ARG A 64 12.60 2.08 1.06
C ARG A 64 13.09 3.06 2.15
N ASN A 65 14.39 3.15 2.36
CA ASN A 65 14.99 4.09 3.32
C ASN A 65 15.47 5.33 2.57
#